data_AF-A0A958F7F5-F1
#
_entry.id   AF-A0A958F7F5-F1
#
_cell.length_a   1.000
_cell.length_b   1.000
_cell.length_c   1.000
_cell.angle_alpha   90.00
_cell.angle_beta   90.00
_cell.angle_gamma   90.00
#
_symmetry.space_group_name_H-M   'P 1'
#
loop_
_entity.id
_entity.type
_entity.pdbx_description
1 polymer ?
#
loop_
_entity_poly.entity_id
_entity_poly.type
_entity_poly.pdbx_seq_one_letter_code
_entity_poly.pdbx_strand_id
1 'polypeptide(L)'
;MNFSSISTLGMLLLLNSSAHAAEPKWGLKAAFSFIRPDVALAERPGSGYEAGLSYQMRPQLGLEIAAQNAAAHDRFEVIGAPAERTITLRQLTAGLSFRALRWKGWFDVFLSGNAGALEIRSERYTVSLGALGSRDIPARSETYAIYGLGAGVVKSLGNGFRAFVSPRVGFYFASGMKRIWNVNGGLQFAI
;
A
#
# COMPACT_ATOMS: atom_id res chain seq x y z
N MET A 1 -25.05 24.12 -32.35
CA MET A 1 -24.10 23.80 -31.27
C MET A 1 -23.54 22.40 -31.56
N ASN A 2 -22.23 22.29 -31.79
CA ASN A 2 -21.59 21.00 -32.09
C ASN A 2 -21.28 20.23 -30.79
N PHE A 3 -21.77 18.99 -30.69
CA PHE A 3 -21.58 18.06 -29.57
C PHE A 3 -20.34 17.17 -29.73
N SER A 4 -19.22 17.72 -30.20
CA SER A 4 -17.97 16.97 -30.32
C SER A 4 -17.18 17.04 -29.02
N SER A 5 -17.05 15.90 -28.33
CA SER A 5 -16.14 15.60 -27.20
C SER A 5 -16.68 15.69 -25.75
N ILE A 6 -17.80 15.01 -25.45
CA ILE A 6 -17.87 14.38 -24.11
C ILE A 6 -17.00 13.12 -24.20
N SER A 7 -15.88 13.09 -23.46
CA SER A 7 -15.01 11.91 -23.44
C SER A 7 -15.82 10.69 -22.99
N THR A 8 -15.53 9.51 -23.55
CA THR A 8 -16.20 8.25 -23.19
C THR A 8 -16.14 7.99 -21.66
N LEU A 9 -15.11 8.51 -20.97
CA LEU A 9 -15.01 8.53 -19.51
C LEU A 9 -16.02 9.49 -18.84
N GLY A 10 -16.21 10.69 -19.38
CA GLY A 10 -17.21 11.66 -18.89
C GLY A 10 -18.64 11.15 -19.06
N MET A 11 -18.92 10.42 -20.15
CA MET A 11 -20.23 9.80 -20.38
C MET A 11 -20.49 8.61 -19.43
N LEU A 12 -19.47 7.84 -19.08
CA LEU A 12 -19.54 6.77 -18.08
C LEU A 12 -19.80 7.31 -16.65
N LEU A 13 -19.29 8.49 -16.32
CA LEU A 13 -19.54 9.13 -15.02
C LEU A 13 -20.97 9.68 -14.91
N LEU A 14 -21.54 10.19 -16.00
CA LEU A 14 -22.88 10.77 -16.03
C LEU A 14 -24.00 9.71 -16.01
N LEU A 15 -23.76 8.53 -16.58
CA LEU A 15 -24.72 7.42 -16.59
C LEU A 15 -24.83 6.67 -15.26
N ASN A 16 -23.98 6.94 -14.28
CA ASN A 16 -24.03 6.32 -12.94
C ASN A 16 -24.86 7.15 -11.92
N SER A 17 -25.67 8.10 -12.41
CA SER A 17 -26.49 9.01 -11.60
C SER A 17 -27.80 8.39 -11.09
N SER A 18 -28.22 7.23 -11.61
CA SER A 18 -29.38 6.46 -11.13
C SER A 18 -29.02 5.30 -10.19
N ALA A 19 -27.77 5.26 -9.70
CA ALA A 19 -27.34 4.29 -8.71
C ALA A 19 -28.13 4.54 -7.41
N HIS A 20 -29.14 3.71 -7.20
CA HIS A 20 -29.95 3.62 -5.99
C HIS A 20 -29.03 3.71 -4.78
N ALA A 21 -29.47 4.46 -3.75
CA ALA A 21 -28.75 4.66 -2.50
C ALA A 21 -28.52 3.29 -1.82
N ALA A 22 -27.46 2.61 -2.21
CA ALA A 22 -26.93 1.48 -1.48
C ALA A 22 -26.45 2.05 -0.14
N GLU A 23 -27.04 1.56 0.94
CA GLU A 23 -26.66 1.99 2.29
C GLU A 23 -25.14 1.92 2.45
N PRO A 24 -24.52 2.97 3.00
CA PRO A 24 -23.09 2.99 3.21
C PRO A 24 -22.68 1.82 4.11
N LYS A 25 -21.62 1.10 3.75
CA LYS A 25 -21.14 -0.06 4.49
C LYS A 25 -19.75 0.18 5.03
N TRP A 26 -19.57 -0.06 6.31
CA TRP A 26 -18.25 -0.06 6.94
C TRP A 26 -17.59 -1.42 6.74
N GLY A 27 -16.28 -1.46 6.88
CA GLY A 27 -15.59 -2.73 6.96
C GLY A 27 -14.21 -2.63 7.56
N LEU A 28 -13.83 -3.66 8.29
CA LEU A 28 -12.48 -3.85 8.81
C LEU A 28 -11.66 -4.66 7.83
N LYS A 29 -10.39 -4.31 7.70
CA LYS A 29 -9.44 -4.93 6.80
C LYS A 29 -8.21 -5.38 7.57
N ALA A 30 -7.75 -6.59 7.31
CA ALA A 30 -6.46 -7.08 7.71
C ALA A 30 -5.75 -7.68 6.50
N ALA A 31 -4.49 -7.31 6.27
CA ALA A 31 -3.68 -7.80 5.16
C ALA A 31 -2.30 -8.21 5.63
N PHE A 32 -1.75 -9.21 4.95
CA PHE A 32 -0.32 -9.43 4.90
C PHE A 32 0.24 -8.72 3.67
N SER A 33 1.42 -8.14 3.80
CA SER A 33 2.08 -7.37 2.75
C SER A 33 3.47 -7.91 2.47
N PHE A 34 3.78 -8.16 1.20
CA PHE A 34 5.13 -8.45 0.73
C PHE A 34 5.70 -7.22 0.04
N ILE A 35 6.78 -6.67 0.59
CA ILE A 35 7.44 -5.48 0.06
C ILE A 35 8.60 -5.94 -0.80
N ARG A 36 8.51 -5.71 -2.11
CA ARG A 36 9.60 -6.01 -3.03
C ARG A 36 10.59 -4.84 -3.02
N PRO A 37 11.89 -5.11 -2.84
CA PRO A 37 12.92 -4.09 -2.89
C PRO A 37 13.27 -3.85 -4.35
N ASP A 38 12.82 -2.74 -4.92
CA ASP A 38 13.45 -2.28 -6.17
C ASP A 38 13.78 -0.79 -6.16
N VAL A 39 13.45 -0.03 -5.09
CA VAL A 39 13.89 1.38 -4.97
C VAL A 39 14.01 1.91 -3.52
N ALA A 40 13.84 1.09 -2.48
CA ALA A 40 13.81 1.57 -1.10
C ALA A 40 14.76 0.78 -0.20
N LEU A 41 15.95 1.37 0.06
CA LEU A 41 16.82 1.20 1.24
C LEU A 41 17.15 -0.22 1.74
N ALA A 42 16.68 -1.31 1.14
CA ALA A 42 16.88 -2.68 1.58
C ALA A 42 17.13 -3.55 0.35
N GLU A 43 18.19 -4.36 0.36
CA GLU A 43 18.50 -5.30 -0.71
C GLU A 43 17.56 -6.52 -0.73
N ARG A 44 16.85 -6.79 0.38
CA ARG A 44 16.02 -7.98 0.56
C ARG A 44 14.53 -7.66 0.68
N PRO A 45 13.65 -8.56 0.20
CA PRO A 45 12.21 -8.41 0.39
C PRO A 45 11.85 -8.27 1.86
N GLY A 46 10.98 -7.31 2.12
CA GLY A 46 10.37 -7.12 3.42
C GLY A 46 9.01 -7.80 3.49
N SER A 47 8.53 -7.97 4.71
CA SER A 47 7.16 -8.40 4.96
C SER A 47 6.53 -7.62 6.09
N GLY A 48 5.21 -7.56 6.11
CA GLY A 48 4.50 -6.77 7.09
C GLY A 48 3.03 -7.12 7.17
N TYR A 49 2.36 -6.40 8.06
CA TYR A 49 0.93 -6.49 8.28
C TYR A 49 0.29 -5.12 8.08
N GLU A 50 -0.91 -5.13 7.53
CA GLU A 50 -1.74 -3.95 7.31
C GLU A 50 -3.07 -4.16 8.04
N ALA A 51 -3.52 -3.15 8.76
CA ALA A 51 -4.85 -3.07 9.33
C ALA A 51 -5.53 -1.80 8.84
N GLY A 52 -6.83 -1.85 8.55
CA GLY A 52 -7.51 -0.69 8.01
C GLY A 52 -9.02 -0.68 8.24
N LEU A 53 -9.58 0.51 8.08
CA LEU A 53 -11.00 0.78 8.04
C LEU A 53 -11.37 1.18 6.62
N SER A 54 -12.50 0.66 6.14
CA SER A 54 -13.02 0.92 4.81
C SER A 54 -14.46 1.40 4.91
N TYR A 55 -14.83 2.31 4.02
CA TYR A 55 -16.16 2.88 3.93
C TYR A 55 -16.63 2.86 2.48
N GLN A 56 -17.67 2.08 2.21
CA GLN A 56 -18.25 2.00 0.88
C GLN A 56 -19.26 3.13 0.69
N MET A 57 -18.86 4.19 0.00
CA MET A 57 -19.70 5.35 -0.31
C MET A 57 -20.75 5.05 -1.38
N ARG A 58 -20.39 4.25 -2.39
CA ARG A 58 -21.24 3.82 -3.51
C ARG A 58 -20.93 2.37 -3.88
N PRO A 59 -21.75 1.70 -4.70
CA PRO A 59 -21.44 0.36 -5.19
C PRO A 59 -20.02 0.24 -5.77
N GLN A 60 -19.57 1.24 -6.55
CA GLN A 60 -18.23 1.24 -7.14
C GLN A 60 -17.19 2.05 -6.37
N LEU A 61 -17.55 2.93 -5.43
CA LEU A 61 -16.60 3.87 -4.81
C LEU A 61 -16.49 3.62 -3.30
N GLY A 62 -15.25 3.49 -2.81
CA GLY A 62 -14.96 3.35 -1.39
C GLY A 62 -13.81 4.25 -0.93
N LEU A 63 -13.81 4.58 0.36
CA LEU A 63 -12.71 5.19 1.10
C LEU A 63 -12.00 4.11 1.91
N GLU A 64 -10.69 4.19 2.07
CA GLU A 64 -9.90 3.31 2.92
C GLU A 64 -8.90 4.15 3.73
N ILE A 65 -8.77 3.83 5.02
CA ILE A 65 -7.67 4.28 5.87
C ILE A 65 -6.94 3.02 6.34
N ALA A 66 -5.65 2.94 6.12
CA ALA A 66 -4.85 1.76 6.45
C ALA A 66 -3.54 2.16 7.13
N ALA A 67 -3.21 1.45 8.20
CA ALA A 67 -1.92 1.47 8.85
C ALA A 67 -1.17 0.18 8.51
N GLN A 68 0.07 0.31 8.09
CA GLN A 68 0.94 -0.81 7.75
C GLN A 68 2.21 -0.75 8.60
N ASN A 69 2.65 -1.91 9.06
CA ASN A 69 3.96 -2.08 9.68
C ASN A 69 4.69 -3.23 8.99
N ALA A 70 5.87 -2.96 8.46
CA ALA A 70 6.68 -3.94 7.76
C ALA A 70 8.15 -3.85 8.17
N ALA A 71 8.86 -4.97 8.08
CA ALA A 71 10.28 -5.04 8.32
C ALA A 71 11.00 -5.51 7.05
N ALA A 72 12.14 -4.92 6.77
CA ALA A 72 13.07 -5.32 5.72
C ALA A 72 14.49 -5.36 6.27
N HIS A 73 15.35 -6.17 5.65
CA HIS A 73 16.77 -6.24 5.99
C HIS A 73 17.59 -5.61 4.89
N ASP A 74 18.49 -4.72 5.27
CA ASP A 74 19.41 -4.04 4.37
C ASP A 74 20.84 -4.52 4.65
N ARG A 75 21.54 -4.91 3.60
CA ARG A 75 22.95 -5.29 3.64
C ARG A 75 23.73 -4.24 2.88
N PHE A 76 24.84 -3.81 3.44
CA PHE A 76 25.69 -2.79 2.85
C PHE A 76 27.11 -2.97 3.37
N GLU A 77 28.05 -2.29 2.74
CA GLU A 77 29.46 -2.36 3.10
C GLU A 77 29.90 -1.05 3.76
N VAL A 78 30.61 -1.17 4.89
CA VAL A 78 31.22 -0.04 5.58
C VAL A 78 32.72 -0.28 5.63
N ILE A 79 33.48 0.44 4.79
CA ILE A 79 34.95 0.39 4.76
C ILE A 79 35.45 -1.07 4.59
N GLY A 80 34.96 -1.81 3.58
CA GLY A 80 35.40 -3.19 3.36
C GLY A 80 34.68 -4.25 4.21
N ALA A 81 33.90 -3.86 5.22
CA ALA A 81 33.23 -4.80 6.12
C ALA A 81 31.73 -4.91 5.83
N PRO A 82 31.18 -6.13 5.69
CA PRO A 82 29.74 -6.31 5.52
C PRO A 82 29.00 -5.93 6.80
N ALA A 83 27.95 -5.15 6.65
CA ALA A 83 27.02 -4.76 7.70
C ALA A 83 25.60 -5.13 7.30
N GLU A 84 24.78 -5.51 8.28
CA GLU A 84 23.35 -5.76 8.11
C GLU A 84 22.58 -4.91 9.11
N ARG A 85 21.49 -4.28 8.65
CA ARG A 85 20.59 -3.52 9.53
C ARG A 85 19.14 -3.90 9.25
N THR A 86 18.34 -3.89 10.32
CA THR A 86 16.89 -4.02 10.21
C THR A 86 16.28 -2.63 9.98
N ILE A 87 15.41 -2.53 8.98
CA ILE A 87 14.64 -1.34 8.66
C ILE A 87 13.18 -1.66 8.92
N THR A 88 12.54 -0.86 9.77
CA THR A 88 11.10 -0.88 9.99
C THR A 88 10.45 0.22 9.16
N LEU A 89 9.41 -0.14 8.42
CA LEU A 89 8.59 0.74 7.61
C LEU A 89 7.21 0.83 8.26
N ARG A 90 6.79 2.02 8.66
CA ARG A 90 5.44 2.28 9.16
C ARG A 90 4.73 3.21 8.21
N GLN A 91 3.58 2.81 7.69
CA GLN A 91 2.80 3.62 6.78
C GLN A 91 1.43 3.90 7.38
N LEU A 92 0.95 5.13 7.21
CA LEU A 92 -0.44 5.49 7.43
C LEU A 92 -0.95 6.12 6.15
N THR A 93 -1.94 5.50 5.52
CA THR A 93 -2.49 5.93 4.24
C THR A 93 -3.99 6.13 4.32
N ALA A 94 -4.49 7.12 3.58
CA ALA A 94 -5.89 7.29 3.27
C ALA A 94 -6.05 7.29 1.74
N GLY A 95 -7.09 6.65 1.22
CA GLY A 95 -7.23 6.49 -0.21
C GLY A 95 -8.65 6.24 -0.67
N LEU A 96 -8.82 6.33 -1.99
CA LEU A 96 -10.03 5.99 -2.69
C LEU A 96 -9.83 4.68 -3.45
N SER A 97 -10.87 3.85 -3.46
CA SER A 97 -10.94 2.63 -4.26
C SER A 97 -12.13 2.70 -5.21
N PHE A 98 -11.92 2.26 -6.44
CA PHE A 98 -12.92 2.18 -7.49
C PHE A 98 -13.04 0.74 -7.99
N ARG A 99 -14.20 0.10 -7.80
CA ARG A 99 -14.53 -1.22 -8.34
C ARG A 99 -14.95 -1.08 -9.79
N ALA A 100 -14.09 -1.57 -10.68
CA ALA A 100 -14.22 -1.35 -12.12
C ALA A 100 -15.09 -2.40 -12.81
N LEU A 101 -14.86 -3.69 -12.51
CA LEU A 101 -15.52 -4.78 -13.23
C LEU A 101 -15.82 -5.97 -12.32
N ARG A 102 -17.02 -6.55 -12.47
CA ARG A 102 -17.37 -7.84 -11.91
C ARG A 102 -17.13 -8.92 -12.96
N TRP A 103 -16.07 -9.71 -12.82
CA TRP A 103 -15.74 -10.74 -13.81
C TRP A 103 -16.58 -11.99 -13.56
N LYS A 104 -17.58 -12.24 -14.42
CA LYS A 104 -18.45 -13.44 -14.44
C LYS A 104 -19.08 -13.83 -13.09
N GLY A 105 -19.09 -12.94 -12.10
CA GLY A 105 -19.57 -13.22 -10.74
C GLY A 105 -18.57 -13.86 -9.78
N TRP A 106 -17.32 -14.12 -10.20
CA TRP A 106 -16.32 -14.86 -9.40
C TRP A 106 -15.45 -13.94 -8.55
N PHE A 107 -15.08 -12.77 -9.08
CA PHE A 107 -14.29 -11.74 -8.41
C PHE A 107 -14.61 -10.36 -8.98
N ASP A 108 -14.45 -9.34 -8.13
CA ASP A 108 -14.51 -7.94 -8.54
C ASP A 108 -13.08 -7.41 -8.69
N VAL A 109 -12.80 -6.73 -9.80
CA VAL A 109 -11.56 -6.00 -10.03
C VAL A 109 -11.71 -4.58 -9.50
N PHE A 110 -10.70 -4.09 -8.79
CA PHE A 110 -10.67 -2.72 -8.30
C PHE A 110 -9.35 -2.03 -8.63
N LEU A 111 -9.43 -0.71 -8.70
CA LEU A 111 -8.30 0.21 -8.74
C LEU A 111 -8.32 1.04 -7.45
N SER A 112 -7.17 1.45 -6.96
CA SER A 112 -7.08 2.30 -5.77
C SER A 112 -5.99 3.34 -5.91
N GLY A 113 -6.23 4.53 -5.39
CA GLY A 113 -5.22 5.56 -5.18
C GLY A 113 -5.18 5.94 -3.71
N ASN A 114 -4.00 6.03 -3.12
CA ASN A 114 -3.82 6.44 -1.73
C ASN A 114 -2.74 7.50 -1.58
N ALA A 115 -2.84 8.25 -0.49
CA ALA A 115 -1.84 9.22 -0.05
C ALA A 115 -1.66 9.08 1.46
N GLY A 116 -0.48 9.41 1.97
CA GLY A 116 -0.21 9.23 3.38
C GLY A 116 1.19 9.61 3.81
N ALA A 117 1.57 9.07 4.96
CA ALA A 117 2.91 9.20 5.54
C ALA A 117 3.58 7.83 5.61
N LEU A 118 4.88 7.80 5.34
CA LEU A 118 5.79 6.67 5.49
C LEU A 118 6.90 7.07 6.45
N GLU A 119 6.97 6.42 7.61
CA GLU A 119 8.10 6.47 8.51
C GLU A 119 9.05 5.31 8.19
N ILE A 120 10.33 5.63 7.98
CA ILE A 120 11.42 4.67 7.79
C ILE A 120 12.32 4.78 9.01
N ARG A 121 12.37 3.72 9.81
CA ARG A 121 13.18 3.63 11.01
C ARG A 121 14.27 2.56 10.85
N SER A 122 15.51 2.95 11.07
CA SER A 122 16.64 2.03 11.23
C SER A 122 16.88 1.78 12.71
N GLU A 123 17.07 0.51 13.08
CA GLU A 123 17.45 0.15 14.44
C GLU A 123 18.91 0.51 14.73
N ARG A 124 19.28 0.56 16.00
CA ARG A 124 20.68 0.70 16.42
C ARG A 124 21.42 -0.57 16.06
N TYR A 125 22.60 -0.47 15.46
CA TYR A 125 23.42 -1.64 15.12
C TYR A 125 24.90 -1.32 15.30
N THR A 126 25.69 -2.36 15.53
CA THR A 126 27.15 -2.27 15.65
C THR A 126 27.80 -2.89 14.44
N VAL A 127 28.66 -2.13 13.77
CA VAL A 127 29.47 -2.63 12.65
C VAL A 127 30.80 -3.11 13.18
N SER A 128 31.18 -4.34 12.86
CA SER A 128 32.55 -4.82 13.08
C SER A 128 33.43 -4.35 11.91
N LEU A 129 34.51 -3.63 12.22
CA LEU A 129 35.49 -3.14 11.25
C LEU A 129 36.78 -3.98 11.28
N GLY A 130 36.68 -5.24 11.72
CA GLY A 130 37.82 -6.14 11.87
C GLY A 130 38.88 -5.59 12.83
N ALA A 131 40.11 -5.44 12.35
CA ALA A 131 41.23 -4.93 13.15
C ALA A 131 41.06 -3.47 13.61
N LEU A 132 40.13 -2.72 13.01
CA LEU A 132 39.82 -1.33 13.38
C LEU A 132 38.78 -1.23 14.50
N GLY A 133 38.36 -2.36 15.08
CA GLY A 133 37.41 -2.43 16.20
C GLY A 133 35.96 -2.44 15.73
N SER A 134 35.06 -1.89 16.54
CA SER A 134 33.62 -1.83 16.25
C SER A 134 33.09 -0.42 16.34
N ARG A 135 32.15 -0.06 15.47
CA ARG A 135 31.47 1.24 15.49
C ARG A 135 29.99 1.07 15.78
N ASP A 136 29.52 1.71 16.83
CA ASP A 136 28.08 1.81 17.11
C ASP A 136 27.46 2.86 16.18
N ILE A 137 26.35 2.48 15.52
CA ILE A 137 25.58 3.35 14.66
C ILE A 137 24.23 3.61 15.33
N PRO A 138 23.90 4.88 15.66
CA PRO A 138 22.65 5.19 16.33
C PRO A 138 21.45 4.94 15.41
N ALA A 139 20.32 4.61 16.02
CA ALA A 139 19.04 4.52 15.33
C ALA A 139 18.69 5.86 14.66
N ARG A 140 18.08 5.80 13.47
CA ARG A 140 17.56 6.97 12.74
C ARG A 140 16.12 6.73 12.31
N SER A 141 15.30 7.77 12.36
CA SER A 141 13.94 7.76 11.82
C SER A 141 13.74 8.95 10.90
N GLU A 142 13.12 8.70 9.75
CA GLU A 142 12.80 9.70 8.74
C GLU A 142 11.36 9.50 8.28
N THR A 143 10.64 10.58 8.02
CA THR A 143 9.23 10.54 7.61
C THR A 143 9.05 11.21 6.26
N TYR A 144 8.29 10.56 5.38
CA TYR A 144 8.09 10.93 4.00
C TYR A 144 6.60 10.97 3.66
N ALA A 145 6.19 11.90 2.81
CA ALA A 145 4.90 11.78 2.13
C ALA A 145 4.97 10.63 1.11
N ILE A 146 3.91 9.83 1.05
CA ILE A 146 3.79 8.72 0.09
C ILE A 146 2.48 8.83 -0.68
N TYR A 147 2.55 8.55 -1.98
CA TYR A 147 1.40 8.41 -2.86
C TYR A 147 1.45 7.04 -3.50
N GLY A 148 0.34 6.33 -3.56
CA GLY A 148 0.31 5.00 -4.13
C GLY A 148 -0.84 4.79 -5.09
N LEU A 149 -0.59 3.91 -6.05
CA LEU A 149 -1.58 3.38 -6.97
C LEU A 149 -1.59 1.87 -6.83
N GLY A 150 -2.79 1.29 -6.87
CA GLY A 150 -2.98 -0.14 -6.74
C GLY A 150 -4.06 -0.63 -7.67
N ALA A 151 -3.96 -1.91 -8.00
CA ALA A 151 -5.03 -2.67 -8.61
C ALA A 151 -5.17 -3.98 -7.84
N GLY A 152 -6.32 -4.62 -7.92
CA GLY A 152 -6.52 -5.86 -7.22
C GLY A 152 -7.80 -6.58 -7.60
N VAL A 153 -7.92 -7.76 -7.04
CA VAL A 153 -9.14 -8.58 -7.12
C VAL A 153 -9.67 -8.82 -5.72
N VAL A 154 -10.98 -8.79 -5.57
CA VAL A 154 -11.69 -9.14 -4.34
C VAL A 154 -12.72 -10.20 -4.64
N LYS A 155 -12.81 -11.21 -3.78
CA LYS A 155 -13.78 -12.30 -3.85
C LYS A 155 -14.61 -12.32 -2.58
N SER A 156 -15.93 -12.29 -2.74
CA SER A 156 -16.85 -12.50 -1.62
C SER A 156 -16.74 -13.95 -1.15
N LEU A 157 -16.55 -14.14 0.16
CA LEU A 157 -16.56 -15.45 0.80
C LEU A 157 -17.93 -15.77 1.43
N GLY A 158 -18.87 -14.82 1.41
CA GLY A 158 -20.15 -14.90 2.13
C GLY A 158 -20.07 -14.29 3.53
N ASN A 159 -21.23 -14.11 4.18
CA ASN A 159 -21.35 -13.60 5.56
C ASN A 159 -20.58 -12.29 5.84
N GLY A 160 -20.53 -11.40 4.85
CA GLY A 160 -19.79 -10.13 4.95
C GLY A 160 -18.27 -10.23 4.77
N PHE A 161 -17.71 -11.44 4.68
CA PHE A 161 -16.27 -11.65 4.45
C PHE A 161 -15.90 -11.54 2.98
N ARG A 162 -14.73 -10.98 2.73
CA ARG A 162 -14.09 -10.85 1.42
C ARG A 162 -12.61 -11.18 1.54
N ALA A 163 -12.09 -11.95 0.59
CA ALA A 163 -10.65 -12.10 0.39
C ALA A 163 -10.19 -11.18 -0.73
N PHE A 164 -9.02 -10.58 -0.62
CA PHE A 164 -8.47 -9.75 -1.68
C PHE A 164 -6.97 -9.99 -1.86
N VAL A 165 -6.51 -9.71 -3.07
CA VAL A 165 -5.08 -9.59 -3.41
C VAL A 165 -4.91 -8.34 -4.27
N SER A 166 -3.92 -7.51 -3.93
CA SER A 166 -3.69 -6.22 -4.55
C SER A 166 -2.20 -5.86 -4.62
N PRO A 167 -1.59 -5.91 -5.81
CA PRO A 167 -0.35 -5.19 -6.05
C PRO A 167 -0.58 -3.67 -5.96
N ARG A 168 0.34 -2.99 -5.28
CA ARG A 168 0.43 -1.55 -5.08
C ARG A 168 1.84 -1.08 -5.42
N VAL A 169 1.92 0.10 -6.02
CA VAL A 169 3.16 0.85 -6.21
C VAL A 169 3.02 2.19 -5.50
N GLY A 170 3.91 2.44 -4.55
CA GLY A 170 4.04 3.69 -3.82
C GLY A 170 5.19 4.53 -4.36
N PHE A 171 5.09 5.85 -4.21
CA PHE A 171 6.09 6.86 -4.57
C PHE A 171 6.29 7.78 -3.37
N TYR A 172 7.54 8.00 -2.99
CA TYR A 172 7.90 8.94 -1.93
C TYR A 172 9.13 9.76 -2.34
N PHE A 173 9.23 10.98 -1.83
CA PHE A 173 10.28 11.92 -2.20
C PHE A 173 11.31 12.02 -1.07
N ALA A 174 12.48 11.42 -1.27
CA ALA A 174 13.66 11.58 -0.41
C ALA A 174 14.67 12.52 -1.11
N SER A 175 15.96 12.18 -1.17
CA SER A 175 16.98 12.84 -2.02
C SER A 175 16.73 12.67 -3.55
N GLY A 176 15.48 12.45 -3.94
CA GLY A 176 14.99 12.03 -5.25
C GLY A 176 13.69 11.24 -5.13
N MET A 177 12.99 11.01 -6.24
CA MET A 177 11.79 10.16 -6.27
C MET A 177 12.17 8.68 -6.12
N LYS A 178 11.62 8.03 -5.10
CA LYS A 178 11.80 6.61 -4.82
C LYS A 178 10.45 5.89 -4.96
N ARG A 179 10.48 4.59 -5.24
CA ARG A 179 9.28 3.75 -5.40
C ARG A 179 9.29 2.55 -4.45
N ILE A 180 8.13 2.17 -3.94
CA ILE A 180 7.97 0.97 -3.10
C ILE A 180 6.94 0.08 -3.75
N TRP A 181 7.34 -1.13 -4.12
CA TRP A 181 6.41 -2.14 -4.61
C TRP A 181 5.93 -2.97 -3.44
N ASN A 182 4.62 -3.14 -3.33
CA ASN A 182 4.01 -3.94 -2.30
C ASN A 182 2.89 -4.80 -2.89
N VAL A 183 2.82 -6.08 -2.51
CA VAL A 183 1.66 -6.93 -2.77
C VAL A 183 0.95 -7.20 -1.46
N ASN A 184 -0.28 -6.71 -1.33
CA ASN A 184 -1.13 -6.94 -0.18
C ASN A 184 -2.10 -8.11 -0.48
N GLY A 185 -2.17 -9.10 0.41
CA GLY A 185 -3.18 -10.15 0.39
C GLY A 185 -3.86 -10.25 1.76
N GLY A 186 -5.18 -10.30 1.81
CA GLY A 186 -5.86 -10.21 3.10
C GLY A 186 -7.35 -10.53 3.10
N LEU A 187 -7.96 -10.31 4.27
CA LEU A 187 -9.38 -10.46 4.53
C LEU A 187 -9.99 -9.11 4.90
N GLN A 188 -11.21 -8.87 4.42
CA GLN A 188 -12.04 -7.73 4.77
C GLN A 188 -13.40 -8.22 5.25
N PHE A 189 -13.88 -7.67 6.36
CA PHE A 189 -15.18 -7.97 6.94
C PHE A 189 -16.05 -6.71 6.88
N ALA A 190 -17.24 -6.80 6.28
CA ALA A 190 -18.22 -5.72 6.31
C ALA A 190 -18.92 -5.68 7.68
N ILE A 191 -18.98 -4.50 8.30
CA ILE A 191 -19.76 -4.20 9.50
C ILE A 191 -21.10 -3.63 9.10
#